data_AF-A0A7C4LE82-F1
#
_entry.id   AF-A0A7C4LE82-F1
#
_cell.length_a   1.000
_cell.length_b   1.000
_cell.length_c   1.000
_cell.angle_alpha   90.00
_cell.angle_beta   90.00
_cell.angle_gamma   90.00
#
_symmetry.space_group_name_H-M   'P 1'
#
loop_
_entity.id
_entity.type
_entity.pdbx_description
1 polymer ?
#
loop_
_entity_poly.entity_id
_entity_poly.type
_entity_poly.pdbx_seq_one_letter_code
_entity_poly.pdbx_strand_id
1 'polypeptide(L)'
;MPPVIAKDTRALERYQAEVAANPQNPDAHANLGWGYYGKGQLSEAIQAFQQALALQADHLEAQYGLALAHRAASDKAAAAAAFEKARALAAQIEDKVRRQMLTRLITGHLNALNTGDWNLGRHEVHA
;
A
#
# COMPACT_ATOMS: atom_id res chain seq x y z
N MET A 1 -11.59 -0.10 -4.14
CA MET A 1 -10.77 -0.17 -5.36
C MET A 1 -9.71 0.91 -5.21
N PRO A 2 -8.41 0.64 -5.39
CA PRO A 2 -7.44 1.72 -5.41
C PRO A 2 -7.88 2.70 -6.50
N PRO A 3 -7.94 4.01 -6.21
CA PRO A 3 -8.41 4.98 -7.19
C PRO A 3 -7.59 4.85 -8.47
N VAL A 4 -8.24 5.04 -9.62
CA VAL A 4 -7.56 5.09 -10.93
C VAL A 4 -6.72 6.36 -10.91
N ILE A 5 -5.53 6.28 -10.32
CA ILE A 5 -4.58 7.39 -10.26
C ILE A 5 -3.93 7.42 -11.63
N ALA A 6 -4.65 8.03 -12.58
CA ALA A 6 -4.05 8.57 -13.77
C ALA A 6 -2.87 9.46 -13.34
N LYS A 7 -1.81 9.51 -14.15
CA LYS A 7 -0.64 10.36 -13.98
C LYS A 7 -1.00 11.85 -14.11
N ASP A 8 -2.03 12.28 -13.39
CA ASP A 8 -2.67 13.57 -13.50
C ASP A 8 -2.04 14.48 -12.44
N THR A 9 -1.27 15.46 -12.91
CA THR A 9 -0.66 16.47 -12.06
C THR A 9 -1.68 17.21 -11.21
N ARG A 10 -2.93 17.34 -11.70
CA ARG A 10 -4.03 18.00 -10.98
C ARG A 10 -4.53 17.18 -9.80
N ALA A 11 -4.39 15.85 -9.83
CA ALA A 11 -4.79 15.00 -8.71
C ALA A 11 -3.90 15.26 -7.48
N LEU A 12 -2.59 15.46 -7.69
CA LEU A 12 -1.67 15.78 -6.61
C LEU A 12 -2.01 17.14 -5.96
N GLU A 13 -2.29 18.17 -6.75
CA GLU A 13 -2.67 19.49 -6.23
C GLU A 13 -3.94 19.41 -5.39
N ARG A 14 -4.92 18.59 -5.80
CA ARG A 14 -6.14 18.35 -5.03
C ARG A 14 -5.86 17.63 -3.73
N TYR A 15 -5.00 16.60 -3.72
CA TYR A 15 -4.64 15.90 -2.48
C TYR A 15 -3.85 16.79 -1.53
N GLN A 16 -2.97 17.66 -2.04
CA GLN A 16 -2.28 18.65 -1.21
C GLN A 16 -3.26 19.65 -0.58
N ALA A 17 -4.23 20.12 -1.35
CA ALA A 17 -5.29 20.98 -0.83
C ALA A 17 -6.16 20.26 0.22
N GLU A 18 -6.41 18.96 0.03
CA GLU A 18 -7.17 18.13 0.98
C GLU A 18 -6.42 17.94 2.31
N VAL A 19 -5.11 17.68 2.24
CA VAL A 19 -4.24 17.62 3.42
C VAL A 19 -4.11 18.99 4.08
N ALA A 20 -4.07 20.09 3.32
CA ALA A 20 -4.05 21.44 3.87
C ALA A 20 -5.38 21.80 4.58
N ALA A 21 -6.50 21.34 4.02
CA ALA A 21 -7.82 21.53 4.61
C ALA A 21 -8.03 20.67 5.87
N ASN A 22 -7.53 19.43 5.86
CA ASN A 22 -7.62 18.49 6.98
C ASN A 22 -6.30 17.73 7.18
N PRO A 23 -5.33 18.32 7.90
CA PRO A 23 -4.02 17.70 8.09
C PRO A 23 -4.05 16.48 9.02
N GLN A 24 -5.15 16.26 9.74
CA GLN A 24 -5.36 15.11 10.61
C GLN A 24 -6.16 13.97 9.95
N ASN A 25 -6.51 14.10 8.66
CA ASN A 25 -7.22 13.05 7.95
C ASN A 25 -6.23 12.01 7.36
N PRO A 26 -6.19 10.76 7.86
CA PRO A 26 -5.30 9.73 7.34
C PRO A 26 -5.59 9.38 5.87
N ASP A 27 -6.84 9.47 5.42
CA ASP A 27 -7.22 9.21 4.03
C ASP A 27 -6.63 10.25 3.08
N ALA A 28 -6.62 11.52 3.49
CA ALA A 28 -6.04 12.60 2.69
C ALA A 28 -4.53 12.39 2.48
N HIS A 29 -3.81 11.98 3.53
CA HIS A 29 -2.39 11.64 3.44
C HIS A 29 -2.13 10.39 2.60
N ALA A 30 -2.99 9.37 2.70
CA ALA A 30 -2.89 8.17 1.86
C ALA A 30 -3.11 8.51 0.38
N ASN A 31 -4.12 9.32 0.08
CA ASN A 31 -4.40 9.81 -1.28
C ASN A 31 -3.23 10.63 -1.83
N LEU A 32 -2.63 11.49 -1.01
CA LEU A 32 -1.43 12.23 -1.36
C LEU A 32 -0.26 11.29 -1.70
N GLY A 33 -0.05 10.24 -0.88
CA GLY A 33 0.97 9.22 -1.13
C GLY A 33 0.76 8.47 -2.44
N TRP A 34 -0.50 8.13 -2.76
CA TRP A 34 -0.87 7.55 -4.04
C TRP A 34 -0.61 8.49 -5.22
N GLY A 35 -0.86 9.79 -5.06
CA GLY A 35 -0.52 10.82 -6.04
C GLY A 35 0.97 10.89 -6.34
N TYR A 36 1.81 10.90 -5.30
CA TYR A 36 3.27 10.87 -5.44
C TYR A 36 3.77 9.55 -6.07
N TYR A 37 3.20 8.41 -5.66
CA TYR A 37 3.52 7.11 -6.23
C TYR A 37 3.23 7.06 -7.73
N GLY A 38 2.08 7.58 -8.16
CA GLY A 38 1.71 7.67 -9.58
C GLY A 38 2.66 8.54 -10.41
N LYS A 39 3.29 9.55 -9.79
CA LYS A 39 4.33 10.39 -10.41
C LYS A 39 5.73 9.78 -10.38
N GLY A 40 5.92 8.65 -9.70
CA GLY A 40 7.24 8.08 -9.46
C GLY A 40 8.06 8.82 -8.39
N GLN A 41 7.45 9.73 -7.64
CA GLN A 41 8.05 10.43 -6.51
C GLN A 41 7.97 9.54 -5.27
N LEU A 42 8.77 8.47 -5.28
CA LEU A 42 8.66 7.38 -4.31
C LEU A 42 9.02 7.82 -2.88
N SER A 43 10.00 8.70 -2.73
CA SER A 43 10.39 9.25 -1.43
C SER A 43 9.24 10.05 -0.79
N GLU A 44 8.62 10.96 -1.55
CA GLU A 44 7.46 11.72 -1.09
C GLU A 44 6.24 10.81 -0.83
N ALA A 45 6.05 9.77 -1.65
CA ALA A 45 4.99 8.78 -1.44
C ALA A 45 5.16 8.05 -0.10
N ILE A 46 6.38 7.57 0.20
CA ILE A 46 6.71 6.92 1.47
C ILE A 46 6.41 7.85 2.64
N GLN A 47 6.84 9.11 2.57
CA GLN A 47 6.57 10.09 3.62
C GLN A 47 5.08 10.32 3.84
N ALA A 48 4.31 10.49 2.77
CA ALA A 48 2.86 10.71 2.88
C ALA A 48 2.13 9.49 3.47
N PHE A 49 2.48 8.27 3.06
CA PHE A 49 1.94 7.06 3.67
C PHE A 49 2.34 6.90 5.13
N GLN A 50 3.57 7.27 5.50
CA GLN A 50 4.00 7.29 6.91
C GLN A 50 3.21 8.29 7.75
N GLN A 51 2.87 9.46 7.21
CA GLN A 51 1.98 10.42 7.89
C GLN A 51 0.58 9.85 8.08
N ALA A 52 0.01 9.20 7.06
CA ALA A 52 -1.27 8.51 7.19
C ALA A 52 -1.25 7.45 8.30
N LEU A 53 -0.15 6.67 8.39
CA LEU A 53 0.03 5.63 9.41
C LEU A 53 0.34 6.20 10.81
N ALA A 54 0.92 7.39 10.89
CA ALA A 54 1.12 8.08 12.16
C ALA A 54 -0.21 8.57 12.76
N LEU A 55 -1.16 8.97 11.90
CA LEU A 55 -2.52 9.34 12.30
C LEU A 55 -3.37 8.11 12.59
N GLN A 56 -3.24 7.07 11.76
CA GLN A 56 -4.01 5.84 11.86
C GLN A 56 -3.13 4.62 11.56
N ALA A 57 -2.65 3.97 12.62
CA ALA A 57 -1.74 2.84 12.52
C ALA A 57 -2.35 1.57 11.88
N ASP A 58 -3.68 1.43 11.93
CA ASP A 58 -4.43 0.32 11.33
C ASP A 58 -4.94 0.64 9.91
N HIS A 59 -4.47 1.73 9.30
CA HIS A 59 -4.88 2.11 7.96
C HIS A 59 -4.29 1.18 6.89
N LEU A 60 -5.06 0.17 6.50
CA LEU A 60 -4.64 -0.86 5.56
C LEU A 60 -4.23 -0.33 4.19
N GLU A 61 -4.94 0.68 3.66
CA GLU A 61 -4.62 1.28 2.36
C GLU A 61 -3.28 2.03 2.38
N ALA A 62 -3.00 2.80 3.43
CA ALA A 62 -1.70 3.42 3.63
C ALA A 62 -0.58 2.40 3.85
N GLN A 63 -0.82 1.34 4.63
CA GLN A 63 0.16 0.28 4.88
C GLN A 63 0.52 -0.47 3.59
N TYR A 64 -0.48 -0.73 2.74
CA TYR A 64 -0.29 -1.35 1.43
C TYR A 64 0.41 -0.42 0.43
N GLY A 65 0.02 0.86 0.39
CA GLY A 65 0.66 1.89 -0.43
C GLY A 65 2.13 2.07 -0.07
N LEU A 66 2.46 2.08 1.22
CA LEU A 66 3.83 2.14 1.73
C LEU A 66 4.67 0.95 1.23
N ALA A 67 4.11 -0.27 1.28
CA ALA A 67 4.80 -1.47 0.84
C ALA A 67 5.10 -1.44 -0.68
N LEU A 68 4.16 -0.95 -1.47
CA LEU A 68 4.36 -0.75 -2.91
C LEU A 68 5.39 0.34 -3.21
N ALA A 69 5.36 1.45 -2.47
CA ALA A 69 6.33 2.53 -2.63
C ALA A 69 7.76 2.06 -2.31
N HIS A 70 7.96 1.31 -1.23
CA HIS A 70 9.26 0.69 -0.93
C HIS A 70 9.69 -0.32 -2.00
N ARG A 71 8.77 -1.15 -2.50
CA ARG A 71 9.06 -2.09 -3.59
C ARG A 71 9.51 -1.36 -4.85
N ALA A 72 8.84 -0.28 -5.22
CA ALA A 72 9.23 0.56 -6.35
C ALA A 72 10.58 1.27 -6.09
N ALA A 73 10.87 1.62 -4.85
CA ALA A 73 12.13 2.24 -4.43
C ALA A 73 13.30 1.24 -4.35
N SER A 74 13.07 -0.02 -4.76
CA SER A 74 14.02 -1.14 -4.66
C SER A 74 14.44 -1.51 -3.23
N ASP A 75 13.72 -1.02 -2.22
CA ASP A 75 13.92 -1.40 -0.82
C ASP A 75 13.06 -2.63 -0.49
N LYS A 76 13.57 -3.80 -0.87
CA LYS A 76 12.86 -5.07 -0.67
C LYS A 76 12.63 -5.39 0.81
N ALA A 77 13.56 -5.02 1.68
CA ALA A 77 13.48 -5.32 3.11
C ALA A 77 12.35 -4.52 3.77
N ALA A 78 12.30 -3.21 3.53
CA ALA A 78 11.21 -2.37 4.03
C ALA A 78 9.87 -2.74 3.38
N ALA A 79 9.86 -3.05 2.08
CA ALA A 79 8.65 -3.50 1.39
C ALA A 79 8.08 -4.78 2.00
N ALA A 80 8.91 -5.79 2.26
CA ALA A 80 8.48 -7.03 2.88
C ALA A 80 7.89 -6.80 4.28
N ALA A 81 8.58 -6.00 5.12
CA ALA A 81 8.07 -5.66 6.44
C ALA A 81 6.71 -4.92 6.39
N ALA A 82 6.54 -4.01 5.42
CA ALA A 82 5.29 -3.28 5.24
C ALA A 82 4.15 -4.18 4.72
N PHE A 83 4.44 -5.10 3.80
CA PHE A 83 3.48 -6.10 3.33
C PHE A 83 3.05 -7.05 4.45
N GLU A 84 3.98 -7.49 5.30
CA GLU A 84 3.66 -8.33 6.45
C GLU A 84 2.68 -7.64 7.42
N LYS A 85 2.91 -6.35 7.71
CA LYS A 85 1.96 -5.55 8.50
C LYS A 85 0.60 -5.44 7.81
N ALA A 86 0.57 -5.15 6.50
CA ALA A 86 -0.67 -5.09 5.75
C ALA A 86 -1.45 -6.42 5.78
N ARG A 87 -0.74 -7.56 5.76
CA ARG A 87 -1.33 -8.90 5.89
C ARG A 87 -1.95 -9.12 7.25
N ALA A 88 -1.25 -8.71 8.32
CA ALA A 88 -1.76 -8.80 9.69
C ALA A 88 -3.04 -7.98 9.88
N LEU A 89 -3.10 -6.77 9.30
CA LEU A 89 -4.32 -5.95 9.28
C LEU A 89 -5.42 -6.58 8.43
N ALA A 90 -5.08 -7.13 7.26
CA ALA A 90 -6.04 -7.78 6.37
C ALA A 90 -6.72 -8.98 7.05
N ALA A 91 -5.97 -9.73 7.87
CA ALA A 91 -6.49 -10.87 8.63
C ALA A 91 -7.59 -10.48 9.63
N GLN A 92 -7.61 -9.23 10.09
CA GLN A 92 -8.61 -8.70 11.00
C GLN A 92 -9.89 -8.24 10.30
N ILE A 93 -9.89 -8.09 8.96
CA ILE A 93 -11.09 -7.71 8.20
C ILE A 93 -12.15 -8.81 8.33
N GLU A 94 -13.33 -8.49 8.83
CA GLU A 94 -14.44 -9.44 8.98
C GLU A 94 -14.96 -9.99 7.64
N ASP A 95 -14.99 -9.14 6.61
CA ASP A 95 -15.34 -9.53 5.24
C ASP A 95 -14.35 -10.59 4.72
N LYS A 96 -14.83 -11.83 4.66
CA LYS A 96 -14.06 -13.00 4.23
C LYS A 96 -13.54 -12.88 2.81
N VAL A 97 -14.34 -12.34 1.89
CA VAL A 97 -13.96 -12.21 0.47
C VAL A 97 -12.86 -11.17 0.34
N ARG A 98 -13.04 -10.00 0.97
CA ARG A 98 -12.05 -8.94 0.99
C ARG A 98 -10.75 -9.38 1.67
N ARG A 99 -10.84 -10.07 2.81
CA ARG A 99 -9.70 -10.67 3.53
C ARG A 99 -8.93 -11.63 2.63
N GLN A 100 -9.61 -12.58 1.99
CA GLN A 100 -8.98 -13.58 1.12
C GLN A 100 -8.30 -12.92 -0.08
N MET A 101 -8.97 -11.95 -0.71
CA MET A 101 -8.41 -11.19 -1.83
C MET A 101 -7.13 -10.45 -1.44
N LEU A 102 -7.17 -9.67 -0.34
CA LEU A 102 -6.03 -8.88 0.13
C LEU A 102 -4.87 -9.78 0.58
N THR A 103 -5.16 -10.84 1.33
CA THR A 103 -4.15 -11.81 1.76
C THR A 103 -3.44 -12.43 0.57
N ARG A 104 -4.18 -12.82 -0.48
CA ARG A 104 -3.63 -13.38 -1.70
C ARG A 104 -2.75 -12.36 -2.43
N LEU A 105 -3.24 -11.13 -2.63
CA LEU A 105 -2.45 -10.06 -3.28
C LEU A 105 -1.13 -9.79 -2.55
N ILE A 106 -1.19 -9.62 -1.22
CA ILE A 106 -0.03 -9.32 -0.38
C ILE A 106 0.97 -10.49 -0.39
N THR A 107 0.48 -11.72 -0.28
CA THR A 107 1.34 -12.93 -0.34
C THR A 107 2.07 -13.02 -1.67
N GLY A 108 1.39 -12.72 -2.76
CA GLY A 108 2.03 -12.68 -4.07
C GLY A 108 3.13 -11.62 -4.16
N HIS A 109 2.89 -10.42 -3.63
CA HIS A 109 3.92 -9.37 -3.57
C HIS A 109 5.14 -9.78 -2.74
N LEU A 110 4.92 -10.42 -1.58
CA LEU A 110 6.01 -10.94 -0.74
C LEU A 110 6.84 -12.00 -1.47
N ASN A 111 6.18 -12.94 -2.15
CA ASN A 111 6.87 -13.96 -2.91
C ASN A 111 7.64 -13.35 -4.09
N ALA A 112 7.04 -12.41 -4.82
CA ALA A 112 7.73 -11.69 -5.89
C ALA A 112 8.95 -10.90 -5.39
N LEU A 113 8.95 -10.39 -4.16
CA LEU A 113 10.10 -9.72 -3.56
C LEU A 113 11.22 -10.71 -3.19
N ASN A 114 10.86 -11.87 -2.63
CA ASN A 114 11.80 -12.88 -2.14
C ASN A 114 12.36 -13.79 -3.24
N THR A 115 11.48 -14.37 -4.07
CA THR A 115 11.84 -15.35 -5.10
C THR A 115 11.86 -14.79 -6.51
N GLY A 116 11.36 -13.56 -6.71
CA GLY A 116 11.21 -12.97 -8.04
C GLY A 116 9.96 -13.46 -8.80
N ASP A 117 9.23 -14.42 -8.23
CA ASP A 117 8.08 -15.07 -8.86
C ASP A 117 6.78 -14.77 -8.11
N TRP A 118 5.74 -14.39 -8.85
CA TRP A 118 4.39 -14.16 -8.29
C TRP A 118 3.66 -15.50 -8.08
N ASN A 119 4.25 -16.40 -7.30
CA ASN A 119 3.66 -17.70 -6.98
C ASN A 119 2.84 -17.58 -5.70
N LEU A 120 1.52 -17.76 -5.77
CA LEU A 120 0.62 -17.60 -4.63
C LEU A 120 0.58 -18.82 -3.70
N GLY A 121 1.59 -19.69 -3.81
CA GLY A 121 1.48 -21.06 -3.35
C GLY A 121 0.39 -21.75 -4.16
N ARG A 122 0.77 -22.39 -5.28
CA ARG A 122 0.17 -23.71 -5.50
C ARG A 122 0.49 -24.47 -4.22
N HIS A 123 -0.49 -24.66 -3.36
CA HIS A 123 -0.46 -25.84 -2.51
C HIS A 123 -0.17 -26.97 -3.49
N GLU A 124 0.99 -27.59 -3.33
CA GLU A 124 1.15 -28.96 -3.74
C GLU A 124 0.01 -29.72 -3.08
N VAL A 125 -1.07 -29.94 -3.83
CA VAL A 125 -1.86 -31.14 -3.64
C VAL A 125 -0.92 -32.28 -4.03
N HIS A 126 -0.09 -32.68 -3.07
CA HIS A 126 0.62 -33.93 -3.10
C HIS A 126 -0.43 -35.05 -3.08
N ALA A 127 -0.32 -35.93 -4.09
CA ALA A 127 -0.88 -37.27 -4.24
C ALA A 127 -2.41 -37.43 -4.30
#